data_AF-A0A438N8A3-F1
#
_entry.id   AF-A0A438N8A3-F1
#
_cell.length_a   1.000
_cell.length_b   1.000
_cell.length_c   1.000
_cell.angle_alpha   90.00
_cell.angle_beta   90.00
_cell.angle_gamma   90.00
#
_symmetry.space_group_name_H-M   'P 1'
#
loop_
_entity.id
_entity.type
_entity.pdbx_description
1 polymer ?
#
loop_
_entity_poly.entity_id
_entity_poly.type
_entity_poly.pdbx_seq_one_letter_code
_entity_poly.pdbx_strand_id
1 'polypeptide(L)'
;MDFKPALVVVDVQNDFCPPDGSLAVAGGRDIIPLINKLLASDKIALKVATQDFHPEDHISFASNHPPPNNKPFESFIDMKNIVGDRPDQTMKQRLWPVHCVQGTKGAELVQELNSADVDITVTKGMDARVEMYSAFSDSFGNLTSGAGGVNIDLADLLKSQNITHVYVVGLAGDYCVKDTALGARKAGFSTIVVEEGQRCVDPGSWEEVRDVLKQSGAAVVSVNSEETGSHSEILFCISEPIGIANEAFLKFPGSTISDDFPIYLISLLTMGMPDQSTVAAYYWNVNRPREEWTEECPEALKNMSAKDIGIISTKDEDCHQFSWEEVKSLAETNQVDRFQRKATALRAYREYVYELKQKYGSVLAFIQHERLQWQDVTPSGDEPFVNPNDYKVVYNDWPYHLDGDIAHLVVWTKWVIDELPNEEVTERAKSQIEAFLQDTFCSNESDTGEGNIKVDRDQIVWFKNWKSLKSVHALGKS
;
A
#
# COMPACT_ATOMS: atom_id res chain seq x y z
N MET A 1 -2.87 32.25 -5.69
CA MET A 1 -1.65 31.74 -6.35
C MET A 1 -2.05 30.47 -7.06
N ASP A 2 -1.41 30.16 -8.18
CA ASP A 2 -1.75 28.98 -8.95
C ASP A 2 -1.31 27.70 -8.21
N PHE A 3 -1.93 26.57 -8.53
CA PHE A 3 -1.56 25.28 -7.96
C PHE A 3 -0.17 24.90 -8.47
N LYS A 4 0.81 24.81 -7.56
CA LYS A 4 2.16 24.34 -7.85
C LYS A 4 2.62 23.43 -6.72
N PRO A 5 2.53 22.10 -6.89
CA PRO A 5 2.80 21.15 -5.82
C PRO A 5 4.25 20.66 -5.83
N ALA A 6 4.72 20.25 -4.65
CA ALA A 6 5.93 19.46 -4.46
C ALA A 6 5.62 18.16 -3.70
N LEU A 7 6.42 17.12 -3.93
CA LEU A 7 6.44 15.89 -3.15
C LEU A 7 7.65 15.90 -2.21
N VAL A 8 7.46 15.49 -0.96
CA VAL A 8 8.51 15.23 0.01
C VAL A 8 8.42 13.78 0.44
N VAL A 9 9.36 12.98 -0.06
CA VAL A 9 9.55 11.55 0.25
C VAL A 9 10.46 11.44 1.46
N VAL A 10 9.87 11.21 2.62
CA VAL A 10 10.56 11.25 3.91
C VAL A 10 11.26 9.93 4.21
N ASP A 11 12.58 9.97 4.37
CA ASP A 11 13.43 8.96 5.02
C ASP A 11 13.16 7.49 4.61
N VAL A 12 12.95 7.23 3.32
CA VAL A 12 12.76 5.88 2.77
C VAL A 12 14.13 5.19 2.60
N GLN A 13 14.79 4.94 3.73
CA GLN A 13 16.17 4.48 3.84
C GLN A 13 16.26 3.02 4.30
N ASN A 14 17.39 2.37 4.04
CA ASN A 14 17.59 0.96 4.38
C ASN A 14 17.39 0.65 5.86
N ASP A 15 17.83 1.52 6.78
CA ASP A 15 17.67 1.30 8.22
C ASP A 15 16.22 1.37 8.71
N PHE A 16 15.34 2.09 8.00
CA PHE A 16 13.91 2.15 8.31
C PHE A 16 13.09 1.05 7.60
N CYS A 17 13.72 0.19 6.80
CA CYS A 17 13.02 -0.86 6.03
C CYS A 17 13.44 -2.29 6.41
N PRO A 18 12.49 -3.24 6.54
CA PRO A 18 12.79 -4.66 6.74
C PRO A 18 13.51 -5.26 5.52
N PRO A 19 14.15 -6.44 5.63
CA PRO A 19 14.30 -7.25 6.84
C PRO A 19 15.46 -6.80 7.74
N ASP A 20 16.47 -6.11 7.18
CA ASP A 20 17.77 -5.91 7.83
C ASP A 20 17.95 -4.55 8.54
N GLY A 21 17.01 -3.61 8.40
CA GLY A 21 17.14 -2.25 8.91
C GLY A 21 17.17 -2.17 10.45
N SER A 22 18.12 -1.41 11.00
CA SER A 22 18.31 -1.31 12.46
C SER A 22 17.16 -0.65 13.22
N LEU A 23 16.32 0.13 12.53
CA LEU A 23 15.09 0.76 13.01
C LEU A 23 13.90 0.43 12.08
N ALA A 24 13.86 -0.80 11.54
CA ALA A 24 12.92 -1.20 10.52
C ALA A 24 11.44 -1.01 10.92
N VAL A 25 10.72 -0.20 10.13
CA VAL A 25 9.29 0.06 10.27
C VAL A 25 8.49 -1.08 9.65
N ALA A 26 7.47 -1.58 10.36
CA ALA A 26 6.62 -2.67 9.87
C ALA A 26 5.87 -2.26 8.59
N GLY A 27 6.04 -3.04 7.52
CA GLY A 27 5.49 -2.71 6.19
C GLY A 27 6.19 -1.52 5.50
N GLY A 28 7.38 -1.10 5.96
CA GLY A 28 8.06 0.10 5.46
C GLY A 28 8.42 0.08 3.98
N ARG A 29 8.46 -1.10 3.32
CA ARG A 29 8.65 -1.22 1.86
C ARG A 29 7.34 -1.19 1.06
N ASP A 30 6.19 -1.48 1.69
CA ASP A 30 4.88 -1.55 1.03
C ASP A 30 4.45 -0.23 0.36
N ILE A 31 4.99 0.89 0.85
CA ILE A 31 4.69 2.24 0.38
C ILE A 31 5.47 2.63 -0.88
N ILE A 32 6.59 1.95 -1.15
CA ILE A 32 7.52 2.29 -2.25
C ILE A 32 6.83 2.29 -3.63
N PRO A 33 5.95 1.32 -3.98
CA PRO A 33 5.25 1.35 -5.28
C PRO A 33 4.34 2.57 -5.46
N LEU A 34 3.70 3.06 -4.39
CA LEU A 34 2.90 4.28 -4.41
C LEU A 34 3.80 5.54 -4.49
N ILE A 35 4.91 5.56 -3.75
CA ILE A 35 5.87 6.65 -3.80
C ILE A 35 6.51 6.76 -5.20
N ASN A 36 6.84 5.64 -5.84
CA ASN A 36 7.35 5.62 -7.22
C ASN A 36 6.29 6.11 -8.23
N LYS A 37 5.00 5.80 -8.05
CA LYS A 37 3.92 6.41 -8.87
C LYS A 37 3.86 7.93 -8.71
N LEU A 38 3.99 8.44 -7.48
CA LEU A 38 4.01 9.88 -7.20
C LEU A 38 5.28 10.54 -7.81
N LEU A 39 6.44 9.91 -7.66
CA LEU A 39 7.70 10.35 -8.28
C LEU A 39 7.64 10.36 -9.81
N ALA A 40 6.93 9.42 -10.44
CA ALA A 40 6.72 9.41 -11.89
C ALA A 40 5.80 10.54 -12.42
N SER A 41 5.01 11.18 -11.56
CA SER A 41 4.03 12.20 -11.98
C SER A 41 4.69 13.48 -12.52
N ASP A 42 4.22 13.96 -13.67
CA ASP A 42 4.62 15.23 -14.31
C ASP A 42 3.98 16.45 -13.64
N LYS A 43 2.82 16.27 -12.98
CA LYS A 43 2.10 17.32 -12.23
C LYS A 43 2.85 17.80 -10.99
N ILE A 44 3.81 17.02 -10.48
CA ILE A 44 4.62 17.36 -9.32
C ILE A 44 5.82 18.19 -9.76
N ALA A 45 5.82 19.48 -9.40
CA ALA A 45 6.75 20.49 -9.92
C ALA A 45 8.07 20.59 -9.13
N LEU A 46 8.24 19.82 -8.07
CA LEU A 46 9.51 19.53 -7.40
C LEU A 46 9.39 18.23 -6.58
N LYS A 47 10.35 17.33 -6.71
CA LYS A 47 10.40 16.02 -6.03
C LYS A 47 11.60 15.99 -5.11
N VAL A 48 11.35 16.01 -3.81
CA VAL A 48 12.36 16.02 -2.76
C VAL A 48 12.38 14.67 -2.05
N ALA A 49 13.55 14.07 -1.87
CA ALA A 49 13.74 13.00 -0.90
C ALA A 49 14.44 13.53 0.36
N THR A 50 14.20 12.94 1.51
CA THR A 50 14.94 13.23 2.74
C THR A 50 15.69 12.00 3.23
N GLN A 51 16.75 12.24 3.99
CA GLN A 51 17.55 11.21 4.64
C GLN A 51 17.90 11.68 6.06
N ASP A 52 17.63 10.88 7.08
CA ASP A 52 18.38 10.98 8.33
C ASP A 52 19.85 10.62 8.06
N PHE A 53 20.77 11.40 8.64
CA PHE A 53 22.18 11.33 8.32
C PHE A 53 23.01 11.65 9.57
N HIS A 54 22.87 10.79 10.58
CA HIS A 54 23.33 11.01 11.94
C HIS A 54 24.83 10.69 12.13
N PRO A 55 25.59 11.52 12.87
CA PRO A 55 26.94 11.13 13.32
C PRO A 55 26.87 9.99 14.35
N GLU A 56 27.94 9.22 14.52
CA GLU A 56 27.99 8.08 15.46
C GLU A 56 27.68 8.49 16.92
N ASP A 57 28.01 9.71 17.32
CA ASP A 57 27.78 10.26 18.67
C ASP A 57 26.42 11.00 18.83
N HIS A 58 25.49 10.82 17.88
CA HIS A 58 24.18 11.51 17.90
C HIS A 58 23.36 11.25 19.17
N ILE A 59 22.76 12.33 19.69
CA ILE A 59 22.03 12.37 20.96
C ILE A 59 20.80 11.44 21.01
N SER A 60 20.21 11.07 19.88
CA SER A 60 19.05 10.18 19.85
C SER A 60 19.41 8.69 20.02
N PHE A 61 20.67 8.28 19.84
CA PHE A 61 21.06 6.88 19.96
C PHE A 61 21.22 6.45 21.42
N ALA A 62 20.56 5.36 21.79
CA ALA A 62 20.59 4.81 23.15
C ALA A 62 21.99 4.36 23.61
N SER A 63 22.87 3.98 22.67
CA SER A 63 24.27 3.63 22.92
C SER A 63 25.10 4.77 23.53
N ASN A 64 24.69 6.02 23.27
CA ASN A 64 25.47 7.21 23.62
C ASN A 64 25.12 7.76 25.01
N HIS A 65 24.24 7.07 25.75
CA HIS A 65 23.80 7.43 27.09
C HIS A 65 24.24 6.41 28.14
N PRO A 66 24.45 6.83 29.41
CA PRO A 66 24.81 5.92 30.49
C PRO A 66 23.60 5.12 31.00
N PRO A 67 23.78 3.84 31.41
CA PRO A 67 22.74 3.08 32.09
C PRO A 67 22.24 3.79 33.37
N PRO A 68 20.94 3.67 33.71
CA PRO A 68 19.94 2.81 33.08
C PRO A 68 19.21 3.41 31.87
N ASN A 69 19.45 4.68 31.54
CA ASN A 69 18.70 5.44 30.53
C ASN A 69 19.30 5.26 29.13
N ASN A 70 19.61 4.01 28.75
CA ASN A 70 20.41 3.68 27.56
C ASN A 70 19.80 2.52 26.74
N LYS A 71 18.49 2.33 26.83
CA LYS A 71 17.75 1.31 26.07
C LYS A 71 17.00 1.94 24.88
N PRO A 72 17.16 1.40 23.65
CA PRO A 72 16.28 1.71 22.53
C PRO A 72 14.80 1.52 22.89
N PHE A 73 13.93 2.36 22.32
CA PHE A 73 12.47 2.38 22.44
C PHE A 73 11.92 2.67 23.86
N GLU A 74 12.55 2.14 24.92
CA GLU A 74 12.13 2.33 26.32
C GLU A 74 12.61 3.66 26.93
N SER A 75 13.83 4.11 26.62
CA SER A 75 14.47 5.20 27.36
C SER A 75 14.15 6.59 26.80
N PHE A 76 14.09 7.57 27.69
CA PHE A 76 13.91 8.98 27.35
C PHE A 76 14.92 9.85 28.11
N ILE A 77 15.35 10.94 27.48
CA ILE A 77 16.18 11.99 28.08
C ILE A 77 15.46 13.34 28.05
N ASP A 78 15.87 14.25 28.93
CA ASP A 78 15.57 15.68 28.80
C ASP A 78 16.64 16.34 27.93
N MET A 79 16.44 16.28 26.61
CA MET A 79 17.27 16.99 25.64
C MET A 79 17.16 18.50 25.88
N LYS A 80 18.26 19.23 25.76
CA LYS A 80 18.35 20.69 25.96
C LYS A 80 18.52 21.41 24.63
N ASN A 81 17.94 22.59 24.49
CA ASN A 81 18.15 23.43 23.32
C ASN A 81 19.51 24.15 23.35
N ILE A 82 20.59 23.38 23.22
CA ILE A 82 21.97 23.88 23.15
C ILE A 82 22.23 24.56 21.79
N VAL A 83 21.66 24.02 20.71
CA VAL A 83 21.86 24.53 19.34
C VAL A 83 21.26 25.93 19.15
N GLY A 84 20.09 26.21 19.76
CA GLY A 84 19.44 27.51 19.75
C GLY A 84 19.87 28.48 20.86
N ASP A 85 20.93 28.19 21.61
CA ASP A 85 21.41 28.96 22.77
C ASP A 85 20.31 29.23 23.83
N ARG A 86 19.48 28.22 24.11
CA ARG A 86 18.40 28.27 25.11
C ARG A 86 18.42 27.04 26.02
N PRO A 87 19.51 26.81 26.80
CA PRO A 87 19.73 25.56 27.55
C PRO A 87 18.67 25.23 28.62
N ASP A 88 17.83 26.21 29.00
CA ASP A 88 16.69 26.03 29.91
C ASP A 88 15.43 25.49 29.19
N GLN A 89 15.37 25.57 27.85
CA GLN A 89 14.33 24.93 27.04
C GLN A 89 14.67 23.45 26.87
N THR A 90 13.84 22.56 27.43
CA THR A 90 14.01 21.11 27.33
C THR A 90 12.84 20.42 26.61
N MET A 91 13.12 19.27 26.01
CA MET A 91 12.12 18.37 25.42
C MET A 91 12.46 16.91 25.74
N LYS A 92 11.43 16.07 25.83
CA LYS A 92 11.59 14.62 25.96
C LYS A 92 11.96 14.02 24.62
N GLN A 93 13.18 13.48 24.54
CA GLN A 93 13.66 12.72 23.38
C GLN A 93 13.58 11.23 23.70
N ARG A 94 12.92 10.43 22.85
CA ARG A 94 12.97 8.96 22.90
C ARG A 94 14.35 8.51 22.39
N LEU A 95 14.93 7.49 23.01
CA LEU A 95 16.20 6.92 22.54
C LEU A 95 15.97 5.75 21.59
N TRP A 96 16.73 5.73 20.51
CA TRP A 96 16.62 4.81 19.38
C TRP A 96 17.79 3.81 19.34
N PRO A 97 17.71 2.72 18.55
CA PRO A 97 18.92 2.02 18.12
C PRO A 97 19.83 2.97 17.32
N VAL A 98 21.10 2.58 17.11
CA VAL A 98 21.97 3.27 16.15
C VAL A 98 21.45 2.98 14.74
N HIS A 99 21.11 4.02 13.99
CA HIS A 99 20.49 3.94 12.66
C HIS A 99 20.89 5.16 11.81
N CYS A 100 20.79 5.05 10.48
CA CYS A 100 21.01 6.13 9.52
C CYS A 100 22.34 6.88 9.71
N VAL A 101 23.40 6.15 10.07
CA VAL A 101 24.74 6.70 10.35
C VAL A 101 25.42 7.18 9.06
N GLN A 102 26.03 8.36 9.10
CA GLN A 102 26.70 9.01 7.96
C GLN A 102 27.65 8.06 7.20
N GLY A 103 27.43 7.93 5.89
CA GLY A 103 28.26 7.09 5.02
C GLY A 103 28.08 5.57 5.17
N THR A 104 27.09 5.11 5.94
CA THR A 104 26.73 3.68 6.02
C THR A 104 25.61 3.33 5.04
N LYS A 105 25.55 2.06 4.61
CA LYS A 105 24.44 1.53 3.78
C LYS A 105 23.07 1.76 4.42
N GLY A 106 22.98 1.73 5.75
CA GLY A 106 21.75 1.96 6.49
C GLY A 106 21.13 3.35 6.22
N ALA A 107 21.97 4.37 6.04
CA ALA A 107 21.57 5.72 5.68
C ALA A 107 21.27 5.91 4.18
N GLU A 108 21.60 4.97 3.31
CA GLU A 108 21.25 5.06 1.88
C GLU A 108 19.73 4.91 1.69
N LEU A 109 19.18 5.66 0.73
CA LEU A 109 17.82 5.40 0.23
C LEU A 109 17.72 3.96 -0.28
N VAL A 110 16.56 3.32 -0.12
CA VAL A 110 16.35 1.95 -0.60
C VAL A 110 16.48 1.84 -2.12
N GLN A 111 17.03 0.73 -2.62
CA GLN A 111 17.30 0.52 -4.04
C GLN A 111 16.02 0.49 -4.90
N GLU A 112 14.89 0.09 -4.30
CA GLU A 112 13.59 0.01 -4.96
C GLU A 112 12.88 1.36 -5.10
N LEU A 113 13.40 2.43 -4.47
CA LEU A 113 12.92 3.79 -4.67
C LEU A 113 13.52 4.35 -5.97
N ASN A 114 12.68 4.94 -6.83
CA ASN A 114 13.08 5.61 -8.06
C ASN A 114 13.86 6.92 -7.78
N SER A 115 15.04 6.82 -7.20
CA SER A 115 15.90 7.97 -6.86
C SER A 115 16.37 8.79 -8.07
N ALA A 116 16.23 8.27 -9.29
CA ALA A 116 16.46 9.02 -10.53
C ALA A 116 15.34 10.03 -10.85
N ASP A 117 14.14 9.84 -10.28
CA ASP A 117 12.98 10.73 -10.41
C ASP A 117 12.93 11.80 -9.29
N VAL A 118 13.97 11.87 -8.44
CA VAL A 118 14.11 12.85 -7.34
C VAL A 118 14.99 14.02 -7.82
N ASP A 119 14.48 15.25 -7.72
CA ASP A 119 15.23 16.45 -8.10
C ASP A 119 16.33 16.81 -7.08
N ILE A 120 16.02 16.67 -5.78
CA ILE A 120 16.84 17.17 -4.66
C ILE A 120 16.75 16.22 -3.46
N THR A 121 17.89 15.93 -2.81
CA THR A 121 17.96 15.15 -1.57
C THR A 121 18.40 16.00 -0.37
N VAL A 122 17.60 16.01 0.68
CA VAL A 122 17.79 16.79 1.91
C VAL A 122 18.24 15.88 3.06
N THR A 123 19.50 15.99 3.48
CA THR A 123 20.04 15.23 4.62
C THR A 123 19.84 16.00 5.92
N LYS A 124 19.17 15.40 6.90
CA LYS A 124 18.85 15.98 8.22
C LYS A 124 19.47 15.15 9.37
N GLY A 125 19.28 15.57 10.62
CA GLY A 125 19.80 14.86 11.80
C GLY A 125 21.32 14.92 11.98
N MET A 126 22.02 15.86 11.30
CA MET A 126 23.48 15.86 11.20
C MET A 126 24.24 16.48 12.38
N ASP A 127 23.57 17.12 13.35
CA ASP A 127 24.21 17.70 14.53
C ASP A 127 24.06 16.76 15.73
N ALA A 128 25.16 16.27 16.27
CA ALA A 128 25.16 15.29 17.35
C ALA A 128 24.39 15.72 18.61
N ARG A 129 24.02 17.00 18.77
CA ARG A 129 23.47 17.59 19.99
C ARG A 129 21.95 17.79 19.97
N VAL A 130 21.26 17.59 18.84
CA VAL A 130 19.80 17.80 18.73
C VAL A 130 19.13 16.87 17.72
N GLU A 131 17.95 16.35 18.06
CA GLU A 131 17.12 15.56 17.15
C GLU A 131 16.48 16.42 16.05
N MET A 132 16.24 15.82 14.88
CA MET A 132 15.61 16.48 13.74
C MET A 132 14.72 15.54 12.91
N TYR A 133 13.55 15.17 13.47
CA TYR A 133 12.51 14.44 12.71
C TYR A 133 12.00 15.24 11.50
N SER A 134 11.77 16.55 11.66
CA SER A 134 11.26 17.40 10.58
C SER A 134 12.36 17.75 9.58
N ALA A 135 12.09 17.59 8.29
CA ALA A 135 12.95 18.13 7.23
C ALA A 135 12.99 19.68 7.17
N PHE A 136 12.16 20.36 7.98
CA PHE A 136 12.12 21.82 8.04
C PHE A 136 12.94 22.42 9.20
N SER A 137 13.00 21.79 10.38
CA SER A 137 13.73 22.35 11.55
C SER A 137 14.05 21.27 12.59
N ASP A 138 15.00 21.53 13.49
CA ASP A 138 15.23 20.67 14.66
C ASP A 138 13.99 20.55 15.57
N SER A 139 14.01 19.62 16.52
CA SER A 139 12.87 19.40 17.44
C SER A 139 12.45 20.64 18.25
N PHE A 140 13.35 21.60 18.48
CA PHE A 140 13.03 22.86 19.16
C PHE A 140 12.50 23.95 18.22
N GLY A 141 12.45 23.67 16.92
CA GLY A 141 12.02 24.60 15.88
C GLY A 141 13.08 25.61 15.48
N ASN A 142 14.37 25.36 15.74
CA ASN A 142 15.45 26.22 15.29
C ASN A 142 15.66 26.07 13.77
N LEU A 143 15.73 27.22 13.09
CA LEU A 143 16.26 27.36 11.74
C LEU A 143 17.62 28.05 11.87
N THR A 144 18.70 27.28 11.76
CA THR A 144 20.07 27.75 12.10
C THR A 144 20.78 28.44 10.94
N SER A 145 20.17 28.51 9.75
CA SER A 145 20.71 29.14 8.53
C SER A 145 22.13 28.67 8.16
N GLY A 146 22.26 27.40 7.76
CA GLY A 146 23.45 26.87 7.10
C GLY A 146 24.47 26.14 7.99
N ALA A 147 24.16 25.85 9.26
CA ALA A 147 25.01 25.02 10.12
C ALA A 147 24.22 24.23 11.18
N GLY A 148 24.53 22.95 11.38
CA GLY A 148 24.08 22.17 12.53
C GLY A 148 22.66 21.59 12.44
N GLY A 149 22.41 20.71 11.46
CA GLY A 149 21.21 19.87 11.43
C GLY A 149 20.86 19.34 10.04
N VAL A 150 20.69 20.25 9.08
CA VAL A 150 20.23 19.97 7.71
C VAL A 150 21.14 20.60 6.65
N ASN A 151 21.25 19.99 5.47
CA ASN A 151 22.10 20.48 4.36
C ASN A 151 21.46 21.63 3.54
N ILE A 152 20.13 21.70 3.51
CA ILE A 152 19.33 22.58 2.64
C ILE A 152 18.19 23.17 3.48
N ASP A 153 17.96 24.48 3.38
CA ASP A 153 16.72 25.07 3.92
C ASP A 153 15.55 24.73 2.99
N LEU A 154 14.77 23.72 3.38
CA LEU A 154 13.64 23.23 2.59
C LEU A 154 12.52 24.28 2.48
N ALA A 155 12.34 25.15 3.48
CA ALA A 155 11.31 26.17 3.44
C ALA A 155 11.63 27.24 2.38
N ASP A 156 12.87 27.72 2.34
CA ASP A 156 13.29 28.74 1.39
C ASP A 156 13.54 28.17 -0.02
N LEU A 157 13.96 26.90 -0.14
CA LEU A 157 13.95 26.17 -1.41
C LEU A 157 12.54 26.14 -2.02
N LEU A 158 11.55 25.63 -1.29
CA LEU A 158 10.17 25.52 -1.77
C LEU A 158 9.56 26.89 -2.12
N LYS A 159 9.82 27.93 -1.31
CA LYS A 159 9.40 29.32 -1.62
C LYS A 159 10.08 29.85 -2.88
N SER A 160 11.39 29.63 -3.07
CA SER A 160 12.11 30.09 -4.26
C SER A 160 11.58 29.46 -5.55
N GLN A 161 11.11 28.21 -5.46
CA GLN A 161 10.44 27.50 -6.55
C GLN A 161 8.95 27.87 -6.70
N ASN A 162 8.42 28.79 -5.89
CA ASN A 162 7.01 29.20 -5.86
C ASN A 162 6.03 28.02 -5.62
N ILE A 163 6.45 27.02 -4.82
CA ILE A 163 5.58 25.91 -4.42
C ILE A 163 4.48 26.44 -3.49
N THR A 164 3.24 26.00 -3.73
CA THR A 164 2.06 26.36 -2.91
C THR A 164 1.54 25.18 -2.10
N HIS A 165 1.73 23.95 -2.59
CA HIS A 165 1.23 22.72 -1.96
C HIS A 165 2.38 21.71 -1.73
N VAL A 166 2.38 21.02 -0.59
CA VAL A 166 3.41 20.05 -0.19
C VAL A 166 2.73 18.74 0.17
N TYR A 167 3.00 17.69 -0.62
CA TYR A 167 2.56 16.31 -0.38
C TYR A 167 3.66 15.57 0.37
N VAL A 168 3.33 14.93 1.49
CA VAL A 168 4.28 14.22 2.36
C VAL A 168 3.94 12.73 2.39
N VAL A 169 4.96 11.91 2.15
CA VAL A 169 4.93 10.44 2.14
C VAL A 169 6.22 9.89 2.76
N GLY A 170 6.32 8.60 3.02
CA GLY A 170 7.54 7.95 3.50
C GLY A 170 7.45 7.47 4.95
N LEU A 171 8.58 7.48 5.66
CA LEU A 171 8.73 6.92 7.01
C LEU A 171 9.28 7.98 7.99
N ALA A 172 9.02 7.91 9.29
CA ALA A 172 7.91 7.20 9.92
C ALA A 172 6.70 8.13 10.04
N GLY A 173 5.49 7.59 9.82
CA GLY A 173 4.20 8.29 9.86
C GLY A 173 4.00 9.12 11.13
N ASP A 174 4.41 8.55 12.27
CA ASP A 174 4.32 9.06 13.63
C ASP A 174 5.50 9.95 14.07
N TYR A 175 6.60 9.99 13.31
CA TYR A 175 7.78 10.83 13.57
C TYR A 175 8.07 11.75 12.39
N CYS A 176 8.99 11.38 11.50
CA CYS A 176 9.52 12.26 10.47
C CYS A 176 8.47 12.77 9.48
N VAL A 177 7.48 11.94 9.09
CA VAL A 177 6.37 12.36 8.21
C VAL A 177 5.50 13.41 8.90
N LYS A 178 5.05 13.13 10.14
CA LYS A 178 4.24 14.04 10.95
C LYS A 178 4.97 15.37 11.18
N ASP A 179 6.20 15.34 11.68
CA ASP A 179 6.95 16.54 12.02
C ASP A 179 7.38 17.33 10.76
N THR A 180 7.60 16.66 9.61
CA THR A 180 7.81 17.32 8.31
C THR A 180 6.52 17.99 7.82
N ALA A 181 5.36 17.35 7.95
CA ALA A 181 4.08 17.95 7.58
C ALA A 181 3.72 19.16 8.48
N LEU A 182 3.92 19.04 9.80
CA LEU A 182 3.78 20.16 10.74
C LEU A 182 4.77 21.30 10.42
N GLY A 183 5.99 20.96 9.98
CA GLY A 183 7.00 21.89 9.48
C GLY A 183 6.52 22.66 8.25
N ALA A 184 6.01 21.96 7.23
CA ALA A 184 5.46 22.56 6.01
C ALA A 184 4.27 23.50 6.29
N ARG A 185 3.36 23.09 7.20
CA ARG A 185 2.25 23.92 7.68
C ARG A 185 2.75 25.21 8.34
N LYS A 186 3.73 25.10 9.26
CA LYS A 186 4.36 26.23 9.95
C LYS A 186 5.13 27.16 8.98
N ALA A 187 5.70 26.60 7.90
CA ALA A 187 6.39 27.35 6.85
C ALA A 187 5.44 28.07 5.88
N GLY A 188 4.13 27.76 5.91
CA GLY A 188 3.06 28.47 5.20
C GLY A 188 2.44 27.72 4.02
N PHE A 189 2.83 26.47 3.76
CA PHE A 189 2.31 25.69 2.61
C PHE A 189 0.95 25.03 2.93
N SER A 190 0.10 24.87 1.90
CA SER A 190 -0.96 23.86 1.94
C SER A 190 -0.30 22.49 2.06
N THR A 191 -0.55 21.74 3.12
CA THR A 191 0.16 20.47 3.37
C THR A 191 -0.81 19.31 3.35
N ILE A 192 -0.42 18.24 2.66
CA ILE A 192 -1.19 17.04 2.41
C ILE A 192 -0.33 15.85 2.84
N VAL A 193 -0.86 14.94 3.65
CA VAL A 193 -0.23 13.64 3.96
C VAL A 193 -1.05 12.54 3.31
N VAL A 194 -0.41 11.67 2.53
CA VAL A 194 -1.07 10.57 1.84
C VAL A 194 -1.12 9.36 2.77
N GLU A 195 -2.31 8.92 3.16
CA GLU A 195 -2.53 7.96 4.26
C GLU A 195 -1.93 6.57 3.96
N GLU A 196 -2.07 6.06 2.74
CA GLU A 196 -1.44 4.81 2.30
C GLU A 196 0.08 4.93 2.08
N GLY A 197 0.56 6.17 1.88
CA GLY A 197 1.95 6.49 1.56
C GLY A 197 2.89 6.56 2.77
N GLN A 198 2.46 6.12 3.95
CA GLN A 198 3.28 6.08 5.17
C GLN A 198 3.13 4.77 5.97
N ARG A 199 4.06 4.53 6.89
CA ARG A 199 3.92 3.56 8.01
C ARG A 199 4.50 4.15 9.29
N CYS A 200 3.89 3.86 10.43
CA CYS A 200 4.32 4.32 11.76
C CYS A 200 5.26 3.31 12.45
N VAL A 201 6.23 3.81 13.23
CA VAL A 201 7.11 2.99 14.10
C VAL A 201 6.28 2.29 15.18
N ASP A 202 5.37 3.01 15.83
CA ASP A 202 4.39 2.45 16.75
C ASP A 202 3.06 2.28 15.98
N PRO A 203 2.69 1.09 15.45
CA PRO A 203 1.66 1.00 14.40
C PRO A 203 0.24 1.40 14.82
N GLY A 204 -0.05 1.39 16.13
CA GLY A 204 -1.33 1.85 16.69
C GLY A 204 -1.45 3.37 16.85
N SER A 205 -0.37 4.14 16.64
CA SER A 205 -0.36 5.60 16.86
C SER A 205 -0.99 6.41 15.73
N TRP A 206 -1.19 5.82 14.55
CA TRP A 206 -1.58 6.55 13.34
C TRP A 206 -2.89 7.34 13.48
N GLU A 207 -3.86 6.84 14.25
CA GLU A 207 -5.13 7.55 14.47
C GLU A 207 -4.92 8.87 15.26
N GLU A 208 -4.13 8.84 16.33
CA GLU A 208 -3.78 10.04 17.10
C GLU A 208 -2.96 11.03 16.26
N VAL A 209 -2.03 10.51 15.44
CA VAL A 209 -1.19 11.29 14.52
C VAL A 209 -2.02 11.98 13.44
N ARG A 210 -2.97 11.27 12.84
CA ARG A 210 -3.91 11.78 11.84
C ARG A 210 -4.76 12.91 12.40
N ASP A 211 -5.22 12.79 13.64
CA ASP A 211 -5.98 13.85 14.31
C ASP A 211 -5.12 15.08 14.64
N VAL A 212 -3.87 14.90 15.08
CA VAL A 212 -2.90 16.01 15.27
C VAL A 212 -2.63 16.74 13.94
N LEU A 213 -2.45 15.99 12.84
CA LEU A 213 -2.27 16.56 11.51
C LEU A 213 -3.49 17.38 11.07
N LYS A 214 -4.70 16.82 11.19
CA LYS A 214 -5.96 17.54 10.88
C LYS A 214 -6.15 18.78 11.75
N GLN A 215 -5.81 18.72 13.04
CA GLN A 215 -5.85 19.88 13.95
C GLN A 215 -4.85 21.00 13.58
N SER A 216 -3.72 20.66 12.95
CA SER A 216 -2.78 21.66 12.38
C SER A 216 -3.25 22.30 11.07
N GLY A 217 -4.39 21.85 10.53
CA GLY A 217 -4.88 22.21 9.20
C GLY A 217 -4.03 21.61 8.07
N ALA A 218 -3.33 20.51 8.31
CA ALA A 218 -2.86 19.64 7.23
C ALA A 218 -4.01 18.72 6.79
N ALA A 219 -4.14 18.51 5.48
CA ALA A 219 -5.02 17.47 4.97
C ALA A 219 -4.36 16.10 5.20
N VAL A 220 -5.15 15.11 5.60
CA VAL A 220 -4.77 13.69 5.52
C VAL A 220 -5.79 13.03 4.63
N VAL A 221 -5.32 12.47 3.52
CA VAL A 221 -6.15 12.04 2.39
C VAL A 221 -5.75 10.62 1.97
N SER A 222 -6.73 9.86 1.49
CA SER A 222 -6.52 8.52 0.97
C SER A 222 -6.37 8.57 -0.55
N VAL A 223 -5.52 7.71 -1.13
CA VAL A 223 -5.50 7.48 -2.59
C VAL A 223 -6.76 6.77 -3.09
N ASN A 224 -7.62 6.32 -2.18
CA ASN A 224 -8.85 5.59 -2.43
C ASN A 224 -10.12 6.43 -2.11
N SER A 225 -9.98 7.73 -1.82
CA SER A 225 -11.12 8.62 -1.48
C SER A 225 -11.46 9.60 -2.61
N GLU A 226 -12.74 9.64 -3.00
CA GLU A 226 -13.31 10.51 -4.06
C GLU A 226 -13.41 12.01 -3.67
N GLU A 227 -12.60 12.50 -2.72
CA GLU A 227 -12.66 13.91 -2.29
C GLU A 227 -12.24 14.84 -3.44
N THR A 228 -13.12 15.76 -3.85
CA THR A 228 -12.86 16.69 -4.96
C THR A 228 -12.37 18.06 -4.48
N GLY A 229 -11.15 18.44 -4.87
CA GLY A 229 -10.59 19.77 -4.60
C GLY A 229 -9.11 19.88 -4.94
N SER A 230 -8.51 21.07 -4.74
CA SER A 230 -7.10 21.33 -5.09
C SER A 230 -6.07 20.49 -4.30
N HIS A 231 -6.50 19.74 -3.29
CA HIS A 231 -5.66 18.82 -2.53
C HIS A 231 -5.63 17.40 -3.14
N SER A 232 -6.54 17.06 -4.06
CA SER A 232 -6.62 15.75 -4.72
C SER A 232 -6.23 15.76 -6.19
N GLU A 233 -5.91 16.89 -6.83
CA GLU A 233 -5.55 16.99 -8.27
C GLU A 233 -4.36 16.09 -8.70
N ILE A 234 -3.43 15.76 -7.79
CA ILE A 234 -2.37 14.78 -8.02
C ILE A 234 -2.86 13.34 -7.75
N LEU A 235 -3.66 13.15 -6.71
CA LEU A 235 -4.10 11.83 -6.25
C LEU A 235 -5.13 11.22 -7.21
N PHE A 236 -6.04 12.04 -7.74
CA PHE A 236 -7.00 11.66 -8.78
C PHE A 236 -6.31 11.03 -10.00
N CYS A 237 -5.16 11.58 -10.42
CA CYS A 237 -4.41 11.08 -11.56
C CYS A 237 -3.37 9.99 -11.23
N ILE A 238 -3.41 9.42 -10.02
CA ILE A 238 -2.78 8.13 -9.71
C ILE A 238 -3.79 7.07 -9.23
N SER A 239 -5.04 7.47 -8.95
CA SER A 239 -6.19 6.59 -8.77
C SER A 239 -6.86 6.19 -10.09
N GLU A 240 -6.81 7.05 -11.12
CA GLU A 240 -7.10 6.63 -12.49
C GLU A 240 -6.09 5.55 -12.95
N PRO A 241 -6.55 4.51 -13.67
CA PRO A 241 -5.66 3.51 -14.25
C PRO A 241 -4.84 4.15 -15.37
N ILE A 242 -3.55 4.43 -15.11
CA ILE A 242 -2.66 5.04 -16.09
C ILE A 242 -2.50 4.10 -17.30
N GLY A 243 -3.24 4.43 -18.37
CA GLY A 243 -3.02 3.91 -19.71
C GLY A 243 -1.57 4.15 -20.15
N ILE A 244 -1.02 3.18 -20.89
CA ILE A 244 0.42 3.01 -21.10
C ILE A 244 1.05 4.23 -21.80
N ALA A 245 1.70 5.11 -21.04
CA ALA A 245 2.43 6.27 -21.54
C ALA A 245 3.80 5.90 -22.16
N ASN A 246 3.78 5.11 -23.23
CA ASN A 246 4.97 4.71 -23.99
C ASN A 246 5.30 5.72 -25.11
N GLU A 247 6.13 6.72 -24.84
CA GLU A 247 6.81 7.52 -25.90
C GLU A 247 8.34 7.57 -25.72
N ALA A 248 8.99 6.41 -25.92
CA ALA A 248 10.35 6.37 -26.43
C ALA A 248 10.31 6.08 -27.95
N PHE A 249 10.69 7.05 -28.78
CA PHE A 249 10.43 7.06 -30.22
C PHE A 249 10.96 5.83 -31.01
N LEU A 250 10.04 4.98 -31.48
CA LEU A 250 10.22 4.19 -32.71
C LEU A 250 8.96 4.30 -33.60
N LYS A 251 9.07 5.07 -34.69
CA LYS A 251 7.97 5.31 -35.64
C LYS A 251 7.76 4.12 -36.57
N PHE A 252 6.51 3.67 -36.73
CA PHE A 252 5.87 3.39 -38.03
C PHE A 252 4.31 3.49 -37.88
N PRO A 253 3.54 3.77 -38.96
CA PRO A 253 2.17 4.31 -38.83
C PRO A 253 1.02 3.31 -39.02
N GLY A 254 -0.11 3.51 -38.32
CA GLY A 254 -1.40 2.86 -38.63
C GLY A 254 -2.54 3.12 -37.63
N SER A 255 -3.60 3.79 -38.07
CA SER A 255 -5.01 3.73 -37.58
C SER A 255 -5.34 3.75 -36.06
N THR A 256 -5.45 4.97 -35.51
CA THR A 256 -6.67 5.57 -34.89
C THR A 256 -7.59 4.83 -33.87
N ILE A 257 -7.88 5.58 -32.78
CA ILE A 257 -9.10 5.64 -31.93
C ILE A 257 -9.09 4.79 -30.63
N SER A 258 -9.94 5.20 -29.68
CA SER A 258 -9.78 5.22 -28.20
C SER A 258 -11.14 4.98 -27.50
N ASP A 259 -11.12 4.87 -26.16
CA ASP A 259 -12.11 5.36 -25.16
C ASP A 259 -12.50 4.33 -24.07
N ASP A 260 -11.81 4.44 -22.91
CA ASP A 260 -12.15 4.21 -21.48
C ASP A 260 -13.22 3.18 -21.02
N PHE A 261 -12.91 2.42 -19.94
CA PHE A 261 -13.71 1.30 -19.41
C PHE A 261 -14.12 1.39 -17.89
N PRO A 262 -15.04 0.52 -17.37
CA PRO A 262 -15.80 0.84 -16.14
C PRO A 262 -16.05 -0.19 -14.96
N ILE A 263 -15.51 -1.43 -14.84
CA ILE A 263 -16.17 -2.49 -14.00
C ILE A 263 -15.29 -3.37 -13.05
N TYR A 264 -15.92 -4.11 -12.10
CA TYR A 264 -15.31 -4.84 -10.96
C TYR A 264 -15.98 -6.25 -10.60
N LEU A 265 -15.26 -7.34 -10.15
CA LEU A 265 -15.71 -8.79 -10.20
C LEU A 265 -15.53 -9.82 -8.98
N ILE A 266 -14.36 -10.48 -8.78
CA ILE A 266 -13.89 -11.46 -7.72
C ILE A 266 -13.73 -13.00 -7.84
N SER A 267 -12.84 -13.59 -6.99
CA SER A 267 -12.50 -15.02 -6.84
C SER A 267 -11.62 -15.50 -5.63
N LEU A 268 -11.47 -16.84 -5.48
CA LEU A 268 -10.34 -17.63 -4.88
C LEU A 268 -10.13 -19.00 -5.65
N LEU A 269 -8.93 -19.65 -5.59
CA LEU A 269 -8.37 -20.74 -6.49
C LEU A 269 -8.52 -22.22 -5.97
N THR A 270 -8.21 -23.37 -6.64
CA THR A 270 -7.29 -23.84 -7.75
C THR A 270 -7.87 -25.12 -8.45
N MET A 271 -7.60 -25.60 -9.70
CA MET A 271 -6.37 -26.37 -10.11
C MET A 271 -6.45 -27.14 -11.48
N GLY A 272 -5.45 -27.08 -12.39
CA GLY A 272 -5.07 -28.09 -13.41
C GLY A 272 -3.76 -27.74 -14.21
N MET A 273 -2.88 -28.70 -14.59
CA MET A 273 -1.56 -28.45 -15.26
C MET A 273 -1.05 -29.64 -16.13
N PRO A 274 -0.29 -29.41 -17.24
CA PRO A 274 1.17 -29.77 -17.37
C PRO A 274 1.96 -28.83 -18.33
N ASP A 275 3.26 -28.92 -18.67
CA ASP A 275 4.55 -29.30 -18.01
C ASP A 275 5.74 -29.00 -19.00
N GLN A 276 6.99 -28.73 -18.54
CA GLN A 276 8.21 -28.77 -19.39
C GLN A 276 9.56 -28.90 -18.62
N SER A 277 10.49 -29.72 -19.14
CA SER A 277 11.55 -30.36 -18.35
C SER A 277 12.97 -29.76 -18.46
N THR A 278 13.21 -28.65 -17.76
CA THR A 278 14.48 -28.38 -17.04
C THR A 278 14.35 -27.22 -16.06
N VAL A 279 13.42 -26.29 -16.32
CA VAL A 279 13.02 -25.22 -15.40
C VAL A 279 12.29 -25.78 -14.16
N ALA A 280 11.56 -26.89 -14.31
CA ALA A 280 10.76 -27.52 -13.25
C ALA A 280 11.53 -27.86 -11.95
N ALA A 281 12.86 -28.01 -12.00
CA ALA A 281 13.69 -28.24 -10.81
C ALA A 281 13.86 -27.00 -9.91
N TYR A 282 13.57 -25.80 -10.43
CA TYR A 282 13.71 -24.50 -9.74
C TYR A 282 12.57 -23.54 -10.08
N TYR A 283 11.32 -24.03 -10.19
CA TYR A 283 10.16 -23.19 -10.56
C TYR A 283 10.02 -21.96 -9.64
N TRP A 284 10.38 -22.08 -8.36
CA TRP A 284 10.35 -21.00 -7.37
C TRP A 284 11.39 -19.89 -7.61
N ASN A 285 12.25 -20.01 -8.62
CA ASN A 285 13.18 -18.98 -9.06
C ASN A 285 12.76 -18.30 -10.39
N VAL A 286 11.69 -18.77 -11.04
CA VAL A 286 11.14 -18.09 -12.22
C VAL A 286 10.55 -16.74 -11.81
N ASN A 287 10.72 -15.75 -12.69
CA ASN A 287 10.45 -14.33 -12.46
C ASN A 287 11.26 -13.67 -11.33
N ARG A 288 12.37 -14.27 -10.87
CA ARG A 288 13.34 -13.61 -9.96
C ARG A 288 14.63 -13.19 -10.68
N PRO A 289 15.23 -12.03 -10.32
CA PRO A 289 16.63 -11.72 -10.60
C PRO A 289 17.55 -12.87 -10.21
N ARG A 290 18.64 -13.10 -10.95
CA ARG A 290 19.49 -14.31 -10.81
C ARG A 290 20.18 -14.38 -9.44
N GLU A 291 20.34 -13.21 -8.83
CA GLU A 291 20.93 -12.90 -7.54
C GLU A 291 20.05 -13.38 -6.37
N GLU A 292 18.74 -13.49 -6.58
CA GLU A 292 17.76 -13.91 -5.57
C GLU A 292 17.42 -15.42 -5.63
N TRP A 293 18.07 -16.18 -6.50
CA TRP A 293 17.74 -17.60 -6.72
C TRP A 293 18.16 -18.46 -5.53
N THR A 294 17.21 -19.15 -4.90
CA THR A 294 17.48 -20.06 -3.78
C THR A 294 17.68 -21.49 -4.28
N GLU A 295 18.65 -22.22 -3.69
CA GLU A 295 18.88 -23.64 -4.01
C GLU A 295 17.75 -24.55 -3.46
N GLU A 296 17.07 -24.14 -2.40
CA GLU A 296 15.87 -24.78 -1.87
C GLU A 296 14.60 -23.98 -2.17
N CYS A 297 13.47 -24.68 -2.33
CA CYS A 297 12.16 -24.06 -2.47
C CYS A 297 11.71 -23.41 -1.14
N PRO A 298 11.25 -22.15 -1.12
CA PRO A 298 10.68 -21.50 0.06
C PRO A 298 9.49 -22.28 0.64
N GLU A 299 9.35 -22.33 1.97
CA GLU A 299 8.28 -23.06 2.67
C GLU A 299 6.86 -22.69 2.19
N ALA A 300 6.63 -21.41 1.88
CA ALA A 300 5.37 -20.92 1.33
C ALA A 300 4.97 -21.56 -0.01
N LEU A 301 5.96 -22.01 -0.79
CA LEU A 301 5.81 -22.59 -2.13
C LEU A 301 5.94 -24.13 -2.09
N LYS A 302 6.34 -24.73 -0.96
CA LYS A 302 6.29 -26.19 -0.78
C LYS A 302 4.83 -26.69 -0.77
N ASN A 303 4.65 -27.93 -1.19
CA ASN A 303 3.36 -28.64 -1.25
C ASN A 303 2.26 -27.88 -2.04
N MET A 304 2.64 -27.13 -3.08
CA MET A 304 1.70 -26.60 -4.06
C MET A 304 1.12 -27.70 -4.95
N SER A 305 -0.10 -27.48 -5.41
CA SER A 305 -0.75 -28.33 -6.40
C SER A 305 -0.22 -28.02 -7.80
N ALA A 306 -0.46 -28.93 -8.77
CA ALA A 306 0.20 -28.87 -10.08
C ALA A 306 -0.02 -27.53 -10.81
N LYS A 307 -1.24 -26.96 -10.79
CA LYS A 307 -1.54 -25.66 -11.43
C LYS A 307 -0.64 -24.55 -10.94
N ASP A 308 -0.53 -24.44 -9.62
CA ASP A 308 0.18 -23.35 -8.98
C ASP A 308 1.68 -23.43 -9.29
N ILE A 309 2.23 -24.66 -9.34
CA ILE A 309 3.59 -24.92 -9.82
C ILE A 309 3.73 -24.50 -11.29
N GLY A 310 2.77 -24.80 -12.16
CA GLY A 310 2.81 -24.44 -13.58
C GLY A 310 2.72 -22.94 -13.82
N ILE A 311 1.76 -22.26 -13.16
CA ILE A 311 1.63 -20.80 -13.18
C ILE A 311 2.94 -20.14 -12.73
N ILE A 312 3.52 -20.58 -11.61
CA ILE A 312 4.79 -20.03 -11.10
C ILE A 312 5.98 -20.42 -12.00
N SER A 313 5.92 -21.52 -12.75
CA SER A 313 6.92 -21.90 -13.76
C SER A 313 6.83 -21.07 -15.06
N THR A 314 5.72 -20.37 -15.29
CA THR A 314 5.51 -19.50 -16.46
C THR A 314 6.11 -18.11 -16.19
N LYS A 315 6.66 -17.46 -17.21
CA LYS A 315 7.10 -16.07 -17.05
C LYS A 315 5.91 -15.13 -16.92
N ASP A 316 6.12 -14.00 -16.26
CA ASP A 316 5.14 -12.92 -16.17
C ASP A 316 4.78 -12.32 -17.54
N GLU A 317 5.65 -12.42 -18.56
CA GLU A 317 5.36 -12.01 -19.95
C GLU A 317 4.60 -13.08 -20.76
N ASP A 318 4.61 -14.34 -20.32
CA ASP A 318 3.93 -15.49 -20.94
C ASP A 318 2.60 -15.83 -20.24
N CYS A 319 2.18 -15.05 -19.22
CA CYS A 319 0.97 -15.29 -18.46
C CYS A 319 -0.29 -14.85 -19.24
N HIS A 320 -1.25 -15.76 -19.42
CA HIS A 320 -2.55 -15.42 -20.02
C HIS A 320 -3.32 -14.40 -19.17
N GLN A 321 -3.77 -13.32 -19.81
CA GLN A 321 -4.66 -12.30 -19.26
C GLN A 321 -6.08 -12.53 -19.80
N PHE A 322 -7.08 -12.54 -18.91
CA PHE A 322 -8.46 -12.86 -19.28
C PHE A 322 -9.24 -11.59 -19.69
N SER A 323 -9.69 -11.57 -20.94
CA SER A 323 -10.59 -10.54 -21.50
C SER A 323 -12.03 -10.68 -20.98
N TRP A 324 -12.85 -9.63 -21.12
CA TRP A 324 -14.22 -9.60 -20.59
C TRP A 324 -15.12 -10.74 -21.12
N GLU A 325 -14.98 -11.11 -22.39
CA GLU A 325 -15.77 -12.20 -22.99
C GLU A 325 -15.32 -13.58 -22.48
N GLU A 326 -14.02 -13.78 -22.22
CA GLU A 326 -13.54 -15.00 -21.55
C GLU A 326 -14.01 -15.07 -20.10
N VAL A 327 -13.96 -13.95 -19.38
CA VAL A 327 -14.42 -13.82 -18.00
C VAL A 327 -15.90 -14.18 -17.87
N LYS A 328 -16.76 -13.60 -18.74
CA LYS A 328 -18.18 -13.97 -18.82
C LYS A 328 -18.36 -15.45 -19.16
N SER A 329 -17.70 -15.92 -20.23
CA SER A 329 -17.84 -17.32 -20.68
C SER A 329 -17.42 -18.33 -19.60
N LEU A 330 -16.34 -18.07 -18.85
CA LEU A 330 -15.88 -18.94 -17.76
C LEU A 330 -16.84 -18.92 -16.56
N ALA A 331 -17.45 -17.78 -16.22
CA ALA A 331 -18.44 -17.69 -15.16
C ALA A 331 -19.77 -18.37 -15.55
N GLU A 332 -20.32 -18.04 -16.73
CA GLU A 332 -21.57 -18.59 -17.27
C GLU A 332 -21.53 -20.10 -17.47
N THR A 333 -20.39 -20.63 -17.95
CA THR A 333 -20.20 -22.08 -18.13
C THR A 333 -19.65 -22.79 -16.90
N ASN A 334 -19.56 -22.10 -15.75
CA ASN A 334 -19.07 -22.63 -14.47
C ASN A 334 -17.67 -23.28 -14.58
N GLN A 335 -16.77 -22.72 -15.40
CA GLN A 335 -15.37 -23.14 -15.56
C GLN A 335 -14.41 -22.26 -14.72
N VAL A 336 -14.83 -21.94 -13.50
CA VAL A 336 -14.17 -20.96 -12.63
C VAL A 336 -12.83 -21.47 -12.07
N ASP A 337 -12.58 -22.77 -12.17
CA ASP A 337 -11.29 -23.43 -11.90
C ASP A 337 -10.18 -23.00 -12.87
N ARG A 338 -10.55 -22.56 -14.07
CA ARG A 338 -9.61 -22.20 -15.15
C ARG A 338 -8.93 -20.86 -14.91
N PHE A 339 -9.59 -19.91 -14.23
CA PHE A 339 -8.99 -18.63 -13.88
C PHE A 339 -7.67 -18.78 -13.09
N GLN A 340 -6.76 -17.82 -13.29
CA GLN A 340 -5.44 -17.83 -12.66
C GLN A 340 -4.93 -16.41 -12.39
N ARG A 341 -3.90 -16.32 -11.54
CA ARG A 341 -3.12 -15.10 -11.35
C ARG A 341 -1.89 -15.12 -12.24
N LYS A 342 -1.29 -13.95 -12.42
CA LYS A 342 0.08 -13.81 -12.93
C LYS A 342 1.07 -14.55 -12.03
N ALA A 343 2.18 -15.02 -12.57
CA ALA A 343 3.13 -15.89 -11.85
C ALA A 343 3.69 -15.24 -10.57
N THR A 344 4.13 -13.98 -10.66
CA THR A 344 4.54 -13.15 -9.51
C THR A 344 3.42 -12.96 -8.48
N ALA A 345 2.20 -12.64 -8.93
CA ALA A 345 1.04 -12.44 -8.07
C ALA A 345 0.60 -13.73 -7.35
N LEU A 346 0.77 -14.91 -7.96
CA LEU A 346 0.49 -16.18 -7.30
C LEU A 346 1.56 -16.52 -6.24
N ARG A 347 2.84 -16.25 -6.52
CA ARG A 347 3.92 -16.37 -5.54
C ARG A 347 3.64 -15.50 -4.31
N ALA A 348 3.44 -14.20 -4.51
CA ALA A 348 3.24 -13.27 -3.40
C ALA A 348 1.97 -13.61 -2.59
N TYR A 349 0.91 -14.09 -3.25
CA TYR A 349 -0.26 -14.63 -2.56
C TYR A 349 0.06 -15.84 -1.66
N ARG A 350 0.91 -16.76 -2.14
CA ARG A 350 1.33 -17.96 -1.38
C ARG A 350 2.20 -17.59 -0.18
N GLU A 351 3.12 -16.65 -0.35
CA GLU A 351 4.01 -16.13 0.70
C GLU A 351 3.18 -15.40 1.79
N TYR A 352 2.28 -14.51 1.40
CA TYR A 352 1.30 -13.87 2.28
C TYR A 352 0.40 -14.88 3.04
N VAL A 353 -0.14 -15.89 2.35
CA VAL A 353 -0.96 -16.95 2.97
C VAL A 353 -0.16 -17.81 3.96
N TYR A 354 1.15 -17.97 3.75
CA TYR A 354 2.02 -18.65 4.70
C TYR A 354 2.23 -17.80 5.96
N GLU A 355 2.58 -16.53 5.81
CA GLU A 355 2.76 -15.58 6.93
C GLU A 355 1.49 -15.41 7.77
N LEU A 356 0.32 -15.26 7.13
CA LEU A 356 -0.96 -15.19 7.83
C LEU A 356 -1.23 -16.43 8.69
N LYS A 357 -0.83 -17.63 8.23
CA LYS A 357 -0.96 -18.86 9.02
C LYS A 357 -0.01 -18.89 10.22
N GLN A 358 1.20 -18.35 10.11
CA GLN A 358 2.11 -18.23 11.25
C GLN A 358 1.62 -17.19 12.26
N LYS A 359 1.17 -16.02 11.80
CA LYS A 359 0.80 -14.87 12.65
C LYS A 359 -0.59 -15.00 13.29
N TYR A 360 -1.59 -15.53 12.57
CA TYR A 360 -2.99 -15.60 13.00
C TYR A 360 -3.51 -17.04 13.18
N GLY A 361 -2.66 -18.05 13.02
CA GLY A 361 -3.02 -19.48 13.07
C GLY A 361 -3.84 -19.97 11.86
N SER A 362 -4.64 -19.10 11.25
CA SER A 362 -5.37 -19.37 10.00
C SER A 362 -5.66 -18.09 9.23
N VAL A 363 -5.76 -18.21 7.90
CA VAL A 363 -6.22 -17.12 7.04
C VAL A 363 -7.68 -16.74 7.37
N LEU A 364 -8.51 -17.69 7.82
CA LEU A 364 -9.90 -17.42 8.19
C LEU A 364 -10.01 -16.46 9.39
N ALA A 365 -9.17 -16.65 10.42
CA ALA A 365 -9.12 -15.76 11.58
C ALA A 365 -8.67 -14.33 11.19
N PHE A 366 -7.67 -14.22 10.33
CA PHE A 366 -7.27 -12.94 9.74
C PHE A 366 -8.42 -12.26 8.97
N ILE A 367 -9.07 -13.00 8.07
CA ILE A 367 -10.19 -12.46 7.28
C ILE A 367 -11.34 -12.03 8.20
N GLN A 368 -11.72 -12.85 9.19
CA GLN A 368 -12.81 -12.51 10.11
C GLN A 368 -12.50 -11.26 10.94
N HIS A 369 -11.34 -11.20 11.60
CA HIS A 369 -11.06 -10.19 12.62
C HIS A 369 -10.41 -8.92 12.06
N GLU A 370 -9.50 -9.05 11.08
CA GLU A 370 -8.75 -7.91 10.53
C GLU A 370 -9.43 -7.31 9.29
N ARG A 371 -9.85 -8.13 8.32
CA ARG A 371 -10.50 -7.64 7.08
C ARG A 371 -11.99 -7.35 7.25
N LEU A 372 -12.74 -8.27 7.84
CA LEU A 372 -14.19 -8.15 7.98
C LEU A 372 -14.60 -7.49 9.31
N GLN A 373 -13.73 -7.51 10.32
CA GLN A 373 -13.99 -6.99 11.67
C GLN A 373 -15.27 -7.58 12.30
N TRP A 374 -15.61 -8.82 11.93
CA TRP A 374 -16.78 -9.54 12.43
C TRP A 374 -16.47 -10.21 13.77
N GLN A 375 -17.00 -9.62 14.85
CA GLN A 375 -16.95 -10.21 16.20
C GLN A 375 -17.65 -11.57 16.25
N ASP A 376 -18.75 -11.72 15.50
CA ASP A 376 -19.45 -12.99 15.29
C ASP A 376 -19.84 -13.18 13.82
N VAL A 377 -19.88 -14.45 13.42
CA VAL A 377 -20.19 -14.98 12.09
C VAL A 377 -21.58 -15.61 12.02
N THR A 378 -22.33 -15.65 13.13
CA THR A 378 -23.75 -16.01 13.13
C THR A 378 -24.55 -14.96 12.33
N PRO A 379 -25.39 -15.37 11.36
CA PRO A 379 -26.30 -14.44 10.68
C PRO A 379 -27.41 -13.93 11.60
N SER A 380 -27.95 -12.76 11.26
CA SER A 380 -29.05 -12.06 11.94
C SER A 380 -30.34 -12.89 12.10
N GLY A 381 -30.63 -13.77 11.13
CA GLY A 381 -31.91 -14.45 10.98
C GLY A 381 -32.89 -13.78 10.01
N ASP A 382 -32.52 -12.63 9.42
CA ASP A 382 -33.23 -12.02 8.28
C ASP A 382 -33.09 -12.88 7.00
N GLU A 383 -33.65 -12.48 5.86
CA GLU A 383 -33.33 -13.17 4.59
C GLU A 383 -31.92 -12.80 4.09
N PRO A 384 -31.23 -13.70 3.34
CA PRO A 384 -29.91 -13.42 2.78
C PRO A 384 -29.86 -12.10 2.01
N PHE A 385 -28.80 -11.32 2.25
CA PHE A 385 -28.54 -9.98 1.69
C PHE A 385 -29.49 -8.85 2.14
N VAL A 386 -30.50 -9.11 2.98
CA VAL A 386 -31.37 -8.04 3.52
C VAL A 386 -30.67 -7.24 4.62
N ASN A 387 -29.88 -7.90 5.48
CA ASN A 387 -29.18 -7.23 6.58
C ASN A 387 -27.73 -6.86 6.21
N PRO A 388 -27.35 -5.57 6.15
CA PRO A 388 -26.00 -5.15 5.77
C PRO A 388 -24.92 -5.51 6.80
N ASN A 389 -25.28 -6.04 7.96
CA ASN A 389 -24.32 -6.59 8.94
C ASN A 389 -23.93 -8.05 8.65
N ASP A 390 -24.64 -8.74 7.74
CA ASP A 390 -24.44 -10.14 7.41
C ASP A 390 -23.63 -10.38 6.13
N TYR A 391 -23.33 -9.32 5.37
CA TYR A 391 -22.44 -9.37 4.23
C TYR A 391 -21.47 -8.18 4.22
N LYS A 392 -20.39 -8.28 3.44
CA LYS A 392 -19.47 -7.18 3.16
C LYS A 392 -18.97 -7.26 1.72
N VAL A 393 -19.02 -6.13 1.05
CA VAL A 393 -18.40 -5.90 -0.27
C VAL A 393 -17.06 -5.20 -0.07
N VAL A 394 -15.98 -5.73 -0.64
CA VAL A 394 -14.60 -5.18 -0.55
C VAL A 394 -13.81 -5.54 -1.81
N TYR A 395 -12.67 -4.91 -2.10
CA TYR A 395 -11.81 -5.32 -3.21
C TYR A 395 -11.03 -6.62 -2.93
N ASN A 396 -10.52 -7.27 -3.98
CA ASN A 396 -9.60 -8.40 -3.82
C ASN A 396 -8.19 -7.90 -3.61
N ASP A 397 -7.67 -8.21 -2.43
CA ASP A 397 -6.25 -8.17 -2.09
C ASP A 397 -5.37 -8.89 -3.14
N TRP A 398 -5.94 -9.89 -3.81
CA TRP A 398 -5.26 -10.77 -4.77
C TRP A 398 -6.11 -10.99 -6.02
N PRO A 399 -6.11 -10.09 -7.01
CA PRO A 399 -6.91 -10.25 -8.22
C PRO A 399 -6.46 -11.45 -9.09
N TYR A 400 -7.33 -11.92 -9.97
CA TYR A 400 -6.91 -12.75 -11.12
C TYR A 400 -6.16 -11.90 -12.14
N HIS A 401 -5.48 -12.52 -13.11
CA HIS A 401 -4.89 -11.79 -14.23
C HIS A 401 -5.97 -11.41 -15.24
N LEU A 402 -6.83 -10.49 -14.86
CA LEU A 402 -7.88 -9.96 -15.72
C LEU A 402 -7.34 -8.83 -16.58
N ASP A 403 -8.14 -8.40 -17.56
CA ASP A 403 -7.90 -7.13 -18.23
C ASP A 403 -7.84 -5.96 -17.23
N GLY A 404 -7.11 -4.89 -17.57
CA GLY A 404 -6.92 -3.75 -16.65
C GLY A 404 -8.25 -3.08 -16.24
N ASP A 405 -9.21 -3.22 -17.12
CA ASP A 405 -10.56 -2.68 -17.13
C ASP A 405 -11.58 -3.53 -16.36
N ILE A 406 -11.14 -4.65 -15.79
CA ILE A 406 -11.95 -5.62 -15.02
C ILE A 406 -11.32 -5.79 -13.63
N ALA A 407 -11.58 -4.84 -12.74
CA ALA A 407 -11.10 -4.88 -11.36
C ALA A 407 -11.89 -5.90 -10.50
N HIS A 408 -11.50 -6.13 -9.22
CA HIS A 408 -11.80 -7.36 -8.43
C HIS A 408 -12.77 -7.20 -7.17
N LEU A 409 -14.11 -7.40 -7.11
CA LEU A 409 -14.99 -7.04 -5.92
C LEU A 409 -15.77 -8.17 -5.15
N VAL A 410 -15.57 -8.40 -3.84
CA VAL A 410 -16.23 -9.51 -3.07
C VAL A 410 -17.69 -9.27 -2.75
N VAL A 411 -18.39 -10.37 -2.50
CA VAL A 411 -19.44 -10.46 -1.48
C VAL A 411 -19.06 -11.53 -0.46
N TRP A 412 -18.47 -11.14 0.67
CA TRP A 412 -18.41 -12.03 1.85
C TRP A 412 -19.80 -12.07 2.48
N THR A 413 -20.28 -13.25 2.89
CA THR A 413 -21.56 -13.39 3.60
C THR A 413 -21.45 -14.41 4.73
N LYS A 414 -22.19 -14.18 5.82
CA LYS A 414 -22.39 -15.15 6.91
C LYS A 414 -23.31 -16.31 6.50
N TRP A 415 -24.11 -16.12 5.46
CA TRP A 415 -25.08 -17.08 4.98
C TRP A 415 -24.46 -18.20 4.16
N VAL A 416 -24.91 -19.43 4.37
CA VAL A 416 -24.63 -20.55 3.48
C VAL A 416 -25.55 -20.44 2.27
N ILE A 417 -25.00 -20.05 1.12
CA ILE A 417 -25.72 -19.98 -0.16
C ILE A 417 -26.12 -21.40 -0.60
N ASP A 418 -27.42 -21.66 -0.77
CA ASP A 418 -27.98 -22.98 -1.15
C ASP A 418 -27.34 -23.57 -2.43
N GLU A 419 -26.96 -24.85 -2.37
CA GLU A 419 -26.28 -25.60 -3.44
C GLU A 419 -27.05 -26.86 -3.87
N LEU A 420 -26.85 -27.25 -5.12
CA LEU A 420 -27.09 -28.60 -5.63
C LEU A 420 -25.90 -29.54 -5.29
N PRO A 421 -26.05 -30.87 -5.37
CA PRO A 421 -24.99 -31.83 -5.03
C PRO A 421 -23.69 -31.73 -5.88
N ASN A 422 -23.72 -30.98 -6.98
CA ASN A 422 -22.58 -30.65 -7.86
C ASN A 422 -21.99 -29.26 -7.57
N GLU A 423 -22.21 -28.70 -6.37
CA GLU A 423 -21.76 -27.37 -5.91
C GLU A 423 -22.36 -26.14 -6.65
N GLU A 424 -23.16 -26.36 -7.70
CA GLU A 424 -23.92 -25.31 -8.39
C GLU A 424 -24.95 -24.63 -7.48
N VAL A 425 -25.12 -23.32 -7.64
CA VAL A 425 -26.09 -22.53 -6.87
C VAL A 425 -27.51 -22.88 -7.32
N THR A 426 -28.43 -23.11 -6.37
CA THR A 426 -29.84 -23.38 -6.69
C THR A 426 -30.52 -22.19 -7.36
N GLU A 427 -31.55 -22.41 -8.20
CA GLU A 427 -32.29 -21.32 -8.86
C GLU A 427 -32.89 -20.29 -7.87
N ARG A 428 -33.25 -20.73 -6.65
CA ARG A 428 -33.67 -19.82 -5.57
C ARG A 428 -32.53 -18.89 -5.16
N ALA A 429 -31.37 -19.45 -4.84
CA ALA A 429 -30.22 -18.68 -4.41
C ALA A 429 -29.61 -17.84 -5.54
N LYS A 430 -29.67 -18.29 -6.81
CA LYS A 430 -29.38 -17.45 -7.99
C LYS A 430 -30.31 -16.24 -8.00
N SER A 431 -31.63 -16.45 -7.89
CA SER A 431 -32.62 -15.36 -7.87
C SER A 431 -32.37 -14.34 -6.75
N GLN A 432 -31.94 -14.80 -5.57
CA GLN A 432 -31.57 -13.93 -4.45
C GLN A 432 -30.27 -13.14 -4.72
N ILE A 433 -29.27 -13.76 -5.34
CA ILE A 433 -28.02 -13.09 -5.73
C ILE A 433 -28.29 -12.06 -6.85
N GLU A 434 -29.09 -12.40 -7.85
CA GLU A 434 -29.48 -11.48 -8.93
C GLU A 434 -30.22 -10.23 -8.38
N ALA A 435 -31.17 -10.43 -7.46
CA ALA A 435 -31.87 -9.33 -6.80
C ALA A 435 -30.90 -8.44 -5.99
N PHE A 436 -29.98 -9.04 -5.23
CA PHE A 436 -28.95 -8.32 -4.49
C PHE A 436 -28.00 -7.53 -5.42
N LEU A 437 -27.56 -8.12 -6.54
CA LEU A 437 -26.69 -7.46 -7.50
C LEU A 437 -27.39 -6.28 -8.18
N GLN A 438 -28.66 -6.43 -8.55
CA GLN A 438 -29.47 -5.37 -9.14
C GLN A 438 -29.66 -4.20 -8.16
N ASP A 439 -30.02 -4.48 -6.90
CA ASP A 439 -30.23 -3.45 -5.87
C ASP A 439 -28.92 -2.71 -5.51
N THR A 440 -27.84 -3.47 -5.32
CA THR A 440 -26.54 -2.93 -4.88
C THR A 440 -25.83 -2.18 -6.01
N PHE A 441 -25.64 -2.80 -7.17
CA PHE A 441 -24.70 -2.32 -8.19
C PHE A 441 -25.36 -1.74 -9.45
N CYS A 442 -26.63 -2.07 -9.75
CA CYS A 442 -27.27 -1.58 -10.97
C CYS A 442 -28.00 -0.25 -10.79
N SER A 443 -28.11 0.51 -11.89
CA SER A 443 -28.88 1.76 -11.98
C SER A 443 -30.39 1.52 -11.94
N ASN A 444 -31.13 2.39 -11.24
CA ASN A 444 -32.60 2.47 -11.28
C ASN A 444 -33.06 3.84 -11.81
N GLU A 445 -34.19 3.90 -12.52
CA GLU A 445 -34.71 5.14 -13.14
C GLU A 445 -35.03 6.29 -12.15
N SER A 446 -34.99 6.03 -10.83
CA SER A 446 -35.31 6.97 -9.77
C SER A 446 -34.12 7.49 -8.97
N ASP A 447 -32.90 6.94 -9.17
CA ASP A 447 -31.74 7.31 -8.34
C ASP A 447 -31.05 8.58 -8.83
N THR A 448 -30.90 9.53 -7.91
CA THR A 448 -30.16 10.80 -8.10
C THR A 448 -29.21 11.07 -6.92
N GLY A 449 -28.77 10.01 -6.24
CA GLY A 449 -27.86 10.07 -5.10
C GLY A 449 -26.38 10.07 -5.51
N GLU A 450 -25.60 10.95 -4.88
CA GLU A 450 -24.15 11.00 -5.02
C GLU A 450 -23.47 9.82 -4.27
N GLY A 451 -22.36 9.29 -4.79
CA GLY A 451 -21.44 8.43 -4.03
C GLY A 451 -21.56 6.90 -4.19
N ASN A 452 -22.18 6.38 -5.25
CA ASN A 452 -22.02 4.98 -5.66
C ASN A 452 -21.95 4.88 -7.20
N ILE A 453 -20.92 4.21 -7.73
CA ILE A 453 -20.88 3.86 -9.15
C ILE A 453 -21.96 2.80 -9.42
N LYS A 454 -22.94 3.15 -10.25
CA LYS A 454 -23.97 2.24 -10.74
C LYS A 454 -23.66 1.85 -12.19
N VAL A 455 -23.67 0.55 -12.48
CA VAL A 455 -23.35 -0.05 -13.78
C VAL A 455 -24.57 -0.71 -14.42
N ASP A 456 -24.53 -1.01 -15.71
CA ASP A 456 -25.59 -1.80 -16.35
C ASP A 456 -25.48 -3.29 -15.98
N ARG A 457 -26.60 -4.03 -15.97
CA ARG A 457 -26.57 -5.43 -15.50
C ARG A 457 -25.69 -6.32 -16.38
N ASP A 458 -25.57 -6.09 -17.67
CA ASP A 458 -24.69 -6.88 -18.57
C ASP A 458 -23.19 -6.57 -18.39
N GLN A 459 -22.86 -5.49 -17.70
CA GLN A 459 -21.52 -5.18 -17.21
C GLN A 459 -21.16 -6.01 -15.96
N ILE A 460 -22.13 -6.61 -15.26
CA ILE A 460 -21.87 -7.47 -14.10
C ILE A 460 -21.82 -8.94 -14.54
N VAL A 461 -20.82 -9.67 -14.08
CA VAL A 461 -20.88 -11.13 -14.01
C VAL A 461 -20.49 -11.58 -12.60
N TRP A 462 -21.00 -12.72 -12.15
CA TRP A 462 -20.68 -13.27 -10.84
C TRP A 462 -20.53 -14.78 -10.94
N PHE A 463 -19.81 -15.34 -9.99
CA PHE A 463 -19.76 -16.79 -9.78
C PHE A 463 -19.47 -17.10 -8.32
N LYS A 464 -19.71 -18.36 -7.94
CA LYS A 464 -19.42 -18.85 -6.60
C LYS A 464 -18.17 -19.73 -6.64
N ASN A 465 -17.12 -19.32 -5.92
CA ASN A 465 -15.97 -20.19 -5.70
C ASN A 465 -16.44 -21.49 -5.03
N TRP A 466 -16.17 -22.64 -5.64
CA TRP A 466 -16.54 -23.95 -5.09
C TRP A 466 -15.79 -24.23 -3.77
N LYS A 467 -16.26 -25.18 -2.96
CA LYS A 467 -15.60 -25.61 -1.70
C LYS A 467 -14.26 -26.28 -1.96
N SER A 468 -14.15 -26.98 -3.08
CA SER A 468 -12.91 -27.52 -3.64
C SER A 468 -11.94 -26.42 -4.13
N LEU A 469 -12.47 -25.25 -4.52
CA LEU A 469 -11.74 -24.06 -4.99
C LEU A 469 -11.60 -22.98 -3.89
N LYS A 470 -11.32 -23.39 -2.64
CA LYS A 470 -11.18 -22.46 -1.50
C LYS A 470 -9.93 -22.70 -0.68
N SER A 471 -9.01 -21.73 -0.76
CA SER A 471 -7.93 -21.50 0.20
C SER A 471 -8.40 -21.00 1.56
N VAL A 472 -9.63 -20.51 1.65
CA VAL A 472 -10.33 -20.06 2.86
C VAL A 472 -11.73 -20.68 2.87
N HIS A 473 -11.98 -21.61 3.79
CA HIS A 473 -13.29 -22.24 3.94
C HIS A 473 -14.32 -21.26 4.56
N ALA A 474 -15.61 -21.61 4.50
CA ALA A 474 -16.69 -20.70 4.88
C ALA A 474 -16.67 -20.33 6.38
N LEU A 475 -17.20 -19.13 6.69
CA LEU A 475 -17.25 -18.59 8.05
C LEU A 475 -18.34 -19.23 8.93
N GLY A 476 -19.36 -19.88 8.33
CA GLY A 476 -20.41 -20.59 9.05
C GLY A 476 -20.00 -22.01 9.47
N LYS A 477 -20.49 -22.45 10.65
CA LYS A 477 -20.45 -23.87 11.04
C LYS A 477 -21.44 -24.67 10.17
N SER A 478 -21.00 -25.84 9.72
CA SER A 478 -21.82 -26.89 9.08
C SER A 478 -22.72 -27.61 10.07
#